data_AF-J3JCR7-F1
#
_entry.id   AF-J3JCR7-F1
#
_cell.length_a   1.000
_cell.length_b   1.000
_cell.length_c   1.000
_cell.angle_alpha   90.00
_cell.angle_beta   90.00
_cell.angle_gamma   90.00
#
_symmetry.space_group_name_H-M   'P 1'
#
loop_
_entity.id
_entity.type
_entity.pdbx_description
1 polymer ?
#
loop_
_entity_poly.entity_id
_entity_poly.type
_entity_poly.pdbx_seq_one_letter_code
_entity_poly.pdbx_strand_id
1 'polypeptide(L)'
;MSKPNTDGGTTVDRTERPLGLPKWVAALLPILLLALIVGGFFAATPFASLDNGGAPLPDVSVTHTTLPSEETVVLHVTNNGPDEVTISQVLVAEAYWDFDVQGAGGDNTLAPRESAQVVIPYHWNPGWDLEVALLLSDGATVHHTIIAPSQSPGLTTDLLVTMAVIGLFVGVIPVALGMLWFPFLQSMSDRWLHAILAFSAGILAFLAIDAGFEAFELGEQVPGAFEGPALVALGIIGALLAVQAVSAWRQGRAEAGDARAQSGLWVAYLVALGIGLHNLAEGLAIGSSFALGRVSLGAFLVIGFMLHNVTEGPAVVAPVARGERPNVLHFVGLGFIAGAPVILGVWLGSLAFSPTLGAFFLAVGVGAILQVIWELREMVSRNGRVGSALNLVTFLVGLVVMYVTDLFVAL
;
A
#
# COMPACT_ATOMS: atom_id res chain seq x y z
N MET A 1 27.74 0.24 -40.30
CA MET A 1 26.58 -0.61 -40.68
C MET A 1 25.95 -1.10 -39.39
N SER A 2 24.84 -0.50 -38.99
CA SER A 2 24.10 -0.87 -37.77
C SER A 2 23.48 -2.26 -37.95
N LYS A 3 23.61 -3.11 -36.93
CA LYS A 3 22.82 -4.34 -36.84
C LYS A 3 21.38 -3.95 -36.51
N PRO A 4 20.37 -4.44 -37.24
CA PRO A 4 18.99 -4.30 -36.80
C PRO A 4 18.79 -5.24 -35.60
N ASN A 5 18.36 -4.68 -34.47
CA ASN A 5 17.76 -5.44 -33.38
C ASN A 5 16.48 -6.08 -33.93
N THR A 6 16.52 -7.34 -34.29
CA THR A 6 15.31 -8.15 -34.50
C THR A 6 15.03 -8.88 -33.20
N ASP A 7 13.91 -8.55 -32.60
CA ASP A 7 13.27 -9.10 -31.41
C ASP A 7 12.85 -10.57 -31.59
N GLY A 8 13.71 -11.44 -32.12
CA GLY A 8 13.49 -12.90 -32.18
C GLY A 8 12.19 -13.37 -32.86
N GLY A 9 11.38 -12.48 -33.43
CA GLY A 9 10.14 -12.80 -34.09
C GLY A 9 10.45 -13.50 -35.39
N THR A 10 10.02 -14.76 -35.52
CA THR A 10 9.95 -15.44 -36.81
C THR A 10 9.24 -14.51 -37.79
N THR A 11 9.89 -14.15 -38.89
CA THR A 11 9.24 -13.46 -40.01
C THR A 11 8.19 -14.39 -40.60
N VAL A 12 6.99 -14.35 -40.06
CA VAL A 12 5.84 -15.06 -40.63
C VAL A 12 5.46 -14.30 -41.88
N ASP A 13 5.76 -14.89 -43.04
CA ASP A 13 5.29 -14.41 -44.32
C ASP A 13 3.76 -14.57 -44.35
N ARG A 14 3.04 -13.52 -43.94
CA ARG A 14 1.59 -13.52 -43.74
C ARG A 14 0.91 -13.15 -45.05
N THR A 15 0.93 -14.04 -46.02
CA THR A 15 0.22 -13.86 -47.30
C THR A 15 -1.21 -14.40 -47.29
N GLU A 16 -1.65 -15.13 -46.27
CA GLU A 16 -3.05 -15.55 -46.14
C GLU A 16 -3.71 -14.94 -44.90
N ARG A 17 -4.59 -13.96 -45.16
CA ARG A 17 -5.53 -13.47 -44.13
C ARG A 17 -6.74 -14.39 -44.15
N PRO A 18 -7.04 -15.14 -43.07
CA PRO A 18 -8.10 -16.15 -43.06
C PRO A 18 -9.51 -15.60 -43.38
N LEU A 19 -9.71 -14.28 -43.29
CA LEU A 19 -10.98 -13.60 -43.56
C LEU A 19 -10.86 -12.43 -44.57
N GLY A 20 -9.69 -12.19 -45.18
CA GLY A 20 -9.49 -11.05 -46.10
C GLY A 20 -9.61 -9.64 -45.50
N LEU A 21 -9.97 -9.51 -44.22
CA LEU A 21 -10.21 -8.23 -43.55
C LEU A 21 -8.92 -7.42 -43.31
N PRO A 22 -8.99 -6.08 -43.24
CA PRO A 22 -7.91 -5.25 -42.68
C PRO A 22 -7.59 -5.67 -41.24
N LYS A 23 -6.30 -5.62 -40.85
CA LYS A 23 -5.84 -6.07 -39.51
C LYS A 23 -6.58 -5.40 -38.35
N TRP A 24 -6.91 -4.11 -38.49
CA TRP A 24 -7.66 -3.37 -37.47
C TRP A 24 -9.11 -3.85 -37.37
N VAL A 25 -9.76 -4.21 -38.48
CA VAL A 25 -11.12 -4.79 -38.49
C VAL A 25 -11.12 -6.16 -37.83
N ALA A 26 -10.13 -7.00 -38.13
CA ALA A 26 -10.01 -8.31 -37.50
C ALA A 26 -9.74 -8.21 -35.99
N ALA A 27 -9.05 -7.16 -35.53
CA ALA A 27 -8.83 -6.89 -34.10
C ALA A 27 -10.09 -6.33 -33.40
N LEU A 28 -10.90 -5.54 -34.10
CA LEU A 28 -12.17 -5.02 -33.58
C LEU A 28 -13.30 -6.06 -33.63
N LEU A 29 -13.23 -7.05 -34.54
CA LEU A 29 -14.30 -8.02 -34.74
C LEU A 29 -14.67 -8.81 -33.46
N PRO A 30 -13.73 -9.33 -32.64
CA PRO A 30 -14.07 -9.96 -31.37
C PRO A 30 -14.76 -9.00 -30.40
N ILE A 31 -14.35 -7.72 -30.36
CA ILE A 31 -14.95 -6.70 -29.49
C ILE A 31 -16.38 -6.38 -29.93
N LEU A 32 -16.60 -6.24 -31.25
CA LEU A 32 -17.92 -6.01 -31.83
C LEU A 32 -18.84 -7.22 -31.63
N LEU A 33 -18.33 -8.44 -31.81
CA LEU A 33 -19.07 -9.67 -31.53
C LEU A 33 -19.42 -9.79 -30.05
N LEU A 34 -18.48 -9.48 -29.15
CA LEU A 34 -18.74 -9.44 -27.71
C LEU A 34 -19.82 -8.40 -27.39
N ALA A 35 -19.72 -7.18 -27.92
CA ALA A 35 -20.72 -6.13 -27.72
C ALA A 35 -22.10 -6.57 -28.24
N LEU A 36 -22.16 -7.27 -29.37
CA LEU A 36 -23.39 -7.79 -29.94
C LEU A 36 -23.98 -8.94 -29.09
N ILE A 37 -23.15 -9.86 -28.60
CA ILE A 37 -23.56 -10.94 -27.69
C ILE A 37 -24.06 -10.36 -26.38
N VAL A 38 -23.32 -9.43 -25.77
CA VAL A 38 -23.71 -8.76 -24.52
C VAL A 38 -24.99 -7.96 -24.71
N GLY A 39 -25.10 -7.19 -25.81
CA GLY A 39 -26.31 -6.43 -26.13
C GLY A 39 -27.52 -7.33 -26.36
N GLY A 40 -27.36 -8.43 -27.11
CA GLY A 40 -28.40 -9.44 -27.31
C GLY A 40 -28.80 -10.15 -26.01
N PHE A 41 -27.81 -10.43 -25.15
CA PHE A 41 -28.02 -11.01 -23.83
C PHE A 41 -28.85 -10.09 -22.93
N PHE A 42 -28.52 -8.80 -22.83
CA PHE A 42 -29.33 -7.84 -22.06
C PHE A 42 -30.72 -7.63 -22.66
N ALA A 43 -30.84 -7.59 -24.00
CA ALA A 43 -32.14 -7.43 -24.67
C ALA A 43 -33.07 -8.63 -24.47
N ALA A 44 -32.53 -9.83 -24.29
CA ALA A 44 -33.31 -11.05 -24.04
C ALA A 44 -33.76 -11.20 -22.58
N THR A 45 -33.34 -10.31 -21.67
CA THR A 45 -33.66 -10.35 -20.23
C THR A 45 -33.61 -11.77 -19.62
N PRO A 46 -32.50 -12.52 -19.81
CA PRO A 46 -32.45 -13.96 -19.52
C PRO A 46 -32.70 -14.28 -18.03
N PHE A 47 -32.44 -13.32 -17.15
CA PHE A 47 -32.63 -13.43 -15.71
C PHE A 47 -34.02 -13.02 -15.21
N ALA A 48 -34.93 -12.55 -16.08
CA ALA A 48 -36.29 -12.18 -15.66
C ALA A 48 -37.06 -13.37 -15.04
N SER A 49 -36.72 -14.60 -15.45
CA SER A 49 -37.28 -15.83 -14.88
C SER A 49 -36.64 -16.25 -13.54
N LEU A 50 -35.50 -15.66 -13.17
CA LEU A 50 -34.79 -15.88 -11.91
C LEU A 50 -35.03 -14.76 -10.89
N ASP A 51 -35.65 -13.67 -11.30
CA ASP A 51 -36.05 -12.59 -10.43
C ASP A 51 -37.18 -13.08 -9.51
N ASN A 52 -36.81 -13.39 -8.26
CA ASN A 52 -37.76 -13.83 -7.24
C ASN A 52 -38.48 -12.67 -6.55
N GLY A 53 -38.32 -11.43 -7.06
CA GLY A 53 -38.94 -10.23 -6.49
C GLY A 53 -38.31 -9.75 -5.18
N GLY A 54 -37.13 -10.25 -4.83
CA GLY A 54 -36.36 -9.78 -3.67
C GLY A 54 -35.63 -8.49 -4.02
N ALA A 55 -35.89 -7.41 -3.29
CA ALA A 55 -35.07 -6.21 -3.37
C ALA A 55 -33.64 -6.54 -2.89
N PRO A 56 -32.60 -5.92 -3.48
CA PRO A 56 -31.25 -6.01 -2.95
C PRO A 56 -31.26 -5.59 -1.48
N LEU A 57 -30.55 -6.32 -0.63
CA LEU A 57 -30.34 -5.84 0.74
C LEU A 57 -29.53 -4.54 0.68
N PRO A 58 -29.85 -3.55 1.51
CA PRO A 58 -29.04 -2.35 1.60
C PRO A 58 -27.65 -2.73 2.08
N ASP A 59 -26.63 -2.18 1.43
CA ASP A 59 -25.24 -2.38 1.80
C ASP A 59 -24.66 -1.02 2.15
N VAL A 60 -24.52 -0.78 3.46
CA VAL A 60 -24.02 0.47 4.03
C VAL A 60 -22.91 0.13 5.00
N SER A 61 -21.77 0.77 4.83
CA SER A 61 -20.59 0.58 5.68
C SER A 61 -20.21 1.87 6.38
N VAL A 62 -19.91 1.78 7.68
CA VAL A 62 -19.19 2.83 8.41
C VAL A 62 -17.70 2.62 8.16
N THR A 63 -17.08 3.52 7.39
CA THR A 63 -15.68 3.40 6.97
C THR A 63 -14.69 3.76 8.07
N HIS A 64 -14.99 4.82 8.83
CA HIS A 64 -14.22 5.24 10.00
C HIS A 64 -15.04 6.21 10.86
N THR A 65 -14.53 6.50 12.05
CA THR A 65 -15.14 7.42 13.01
C THR A 65 -14.15 8.53 13.35
N THR A 66 -14.64 9.77 13.42
CA THR A 66 -13.89 10.90 13.96
C THR A 66 -14.59 11.48 15.18
N LEU A 67 -13.81 11.82 16.20
CA LEU A 67 -14.27 12.30 17.50
C LEU A 67 -13.70 13.71 17.74
N PRO A 68 -14.26 14.76 17.10
CA PRO A 68 -13.68 16.10 17.11
C PRO A 68 -13.69 16.77 18.50
N SER A 69 -14.62 16.39 19.36
CA SER A 69 -14.76 16.84 20.74
C SER A 69 -15.37 15.74 21.60
N GLU A 70 -15.34 15.89 22.92
CA GLU A 70 -16.01 14.98 23.87
C GLU A 70 -17.55 14.94 23.68
N GLU A 71 -18.12 15.90 22.95
CA GLU A 71 -19.57 16.10 22.77
C GLU A 71 -20.07 15.69 21.39
N THR A 72 -19.23 15.10 20.54
CA THR A 72 -19.58 14.86 19.14
C THR A 72 -18.92 13.58 18.62
N VAL A 73 -19.74 12.72 18.03
CA VAL A 73 -19.32 11.52 17.29
C VAL A 73 -19.68 11.72 15.82
N VAL A 74 -18.73 11.46 14.92
CA VAL A 74 -18.97 11.56 13.48
C VAL A 74 -18.66 10.22 12.82
N LEU A 75 -19.66 9.60 12.21
CA LEU A 75 -19.51 8.37 11.42
C LEU A 75 -19.38 8.72 9.94
N HIS A 76 -18.37 8.17 9.27
CA HIS A 76 -18.20 8.33 7.83
C HIS A 76 -18.80 7.14 7.11
N VAL A 77 -19.94 7.34 6.48
CA VAL A 77 -20.82 6.29 5.97
C VAL A 77 -20.79 6.28 4.44
N THR A 78 -20.73 5.09 3.84
CA THR A 78 -20.78 4.90 2.39
C THR A 78 -21.88 3.93 2.01
N ASN A 79 -22.67 4.27 0.99
CA ASN A 79 -23.62 3.35 0.36
C ASN A 79 -22.91 2.51 -0.71
N ASN A 80 -22.72 1.22 -0.44
CA ASN A 80 -22.13 0.25 -1.37
C ASN A 80 -23.17 -0.42 -2.27
N GLY A 81 -24.45 -0.30 -1.91
CA GLY A 81 -25.57 -0.91 -2.60
C GLY A 81 -25.84 -0.31 -3.97
N PRO A 82 -26.62 -1.03 -4.81
CA PRO A 82 -27.03 -0.54 -6.12
C PRO A 82 -28.14 0.50 -6.06
N ASP A 83 -28.88 0.56 -4.95
CA ASP A 83 -30.05 1.44 -4.74
C ASP A 83 -29.72 2.55 -3.73
N GLU A 84 -30.51 3.62 -3.74
CA GLU A 84 -30.40 4.68 -2.75
C GLU A 84 -30.84 4.21 -1.36
N VAL A 85 -30.19 4.74 -0.31
CA VAL A 85 -30.48 4.36 1.07
C VAL A 85 -30.70 5.61 1.91
N THR A 86 -31.75 5.61 2.73
CA THR A 86 -32.05 6.74 3.64
C THR A 86 -31.79 6.34 5.08
N ILE A 87 -30.93 7.08 5.76
CA ILE A 87 -30.67 6.90 7.19
C ILE A 87 -31.84 7.53 7.95
N SER A 88 -32.65 6.67 8.57
CA SER A 88 -33.90 7.08 9.23
C SER A 88 -33.72 7.38 10.71
N GLN A 89 -32.90 6.60 11.42
CA GLN A 89 -32.60 6.81 12.84
C GLN A 89 -31.14 6.44 13.16
N VAL A 90 -30.62 7.00 14.24
CA VAL A 90 -29.34 6.60 14.85
C VAL A 90 -29.60 6.17 16.29
N LEU A 91 -28.99 5.06 16.69
CA LEU A 91 -29.00 4.57 18.06
C LEU A 91 -27.59 4.68 18.63
N VAL A 92 -27.47 5.19 19.85
CA VAL A 92 -26.23 5.18 20.64
C VAL A 92 -26.51 4.44 21.94
N ALA A 93 -25.75 3.37 22.20
CA ALA A 93 -25.99 2.48 23.34
C ALA A 93 -27.48 2.05 23.45
N GLU A 94 -28.03 1.55 22.34
CA GLU A 94 -29.42 1.09 22.18
C GLU A 94 -30.52 2.17 22.35
N ALA A 95 -30.16 3.44 22.55
CA ALA A 95 -31.11 4.55 22.66
C ALA A 95 -31.16 5.39 21.38
N TYR A 96 -32.36 5.76 20.93
CA TYR A 96 -32.54 6.70 19.81
C TYR A 96 -31.93 8.06 20.15
N TRP A 97 -31.18 8.62 19.21
CA TRP A 97 -30.50 9.89 19.38
C TRP A 97 -30.65 10.82 18.18
N ASP A 98 -30.51 12.12 18.43
CA ASP A 98 -30.47 13.12 17.37
C ASP A 98 -29.21 12.94 16.50
N PHE A 99 -29.34 13.26 15.22
CA PHE A 99 -28.24 13.21 14.26
C PHE A 99 -28.46 14.19 13.10
N ASP A 100 -27.39 14.49 12.39
CA ASP A 100 -27.36 15.31 11.17
C ASP A 100 -26.54 14.58 10.11
N VAL A 101 -27.02 14.52 8.86
CA VAL A 101 -26.28 13.89 7.75
C VAL A 101 -25.72 14.97 6.84
N GLN A 102 -24.40 15.14 6.87
CA GLN A 102 -23.68 16.13 6.10
C GLN A 102 -23.05 15.51 4.86
N GLY A 103 -23.12 16.21 3.72
CA GLY A 103 -22.55 15.75 2.45
C GLY A 103 -23.47 14.85 1.61
N ALA A 104 -24.68 14.54 2.09
CA ALA A 104 -25.76 13.94 1.32
C ALA A 104 -26.64 15.02 0.65
N GLY A 105 -27.56 14.62 -0.24
CA GLY A 105 -28.50 15.50 -0.98
C GLY A 105 -29.48 16.34 -0.14
N GLY A 106 -29.33 16.38 1.19
CA GLY A 106 -30.10 17.19 2.13
C GLY A 106 -31.29 16.48 2.79
N ASP A 107 -31.53 15.21 2.47
CA ASP A 107 -32.67 14.40 2.91
C ASP A 107 -32.24 13.10 3.65
N ASN A 108 -30.98 13.04 4.13
CA ASN A 108 -30.36 11.86 4.72
C ASN A 108 -30.28 10.63 3.78
N THR A 109 -30.49 10.84 2.48
CA THR A 109 -30.41 9.79 1.45
C THR A 109 -29.04 9.81 0.79
N LEU A 110 -28.41 8.64 0.72
CA LEU A 110 -27.14 8.42 0.02
C LEU A 110 -27.42 7.68 -1.28
N ALA A 111 -27.06 8.29 -2.40
CA ALA A 111 -27.06 7.64 -3.71
C ALA A 111 -26.02 6.49 -3.73
N PRO A 112 -26.12 5.55 -4.71
CA PRO A 112 -25.13 4.50 -4.88
C PRO A 112 -23.71 5.06 -4.98
N ARG A 113 -22.79 4.53 -4.16
CA ARG A 113 -21.39 4.97 -4.02
C ARG A 113 -21.18 6.37 -3.43
N GLU A 114 -22.23 7.01 -2.94
CA GLU A 114 -22.12 8.26 -2.20
C GLU A 114 -21.60 8.01 -0.77
N SER A 115 -20.84 8.97 -0.24
CA SER A 115 -20.38 8.95 1.14
C SER A 115 -20.82 10.23 1.85
N ALA A 116 -21.26 10.09 3.10
CA ALA A 116 -21.73 11.19 3.93
C ALA A 116 -21.22 11.05 5.37
N GLN A 117 -21.27 12.15 6.12
CA GLN A 117 -20.93 12.21 7.54
C GLN A 117 -22.21 12.21 8.37
N VAL A 118 -22.39 11.22 9.23
CA VAL A 118 -23.46 11.19 10.22
C VAL A 118 -22.92 11.76 11.52
N VAL A 119 -23.32 12.99 11.83
CA VAL A 119 -22.88 13.77 13.01
C VAL A 119 -23.88 13.55 14.14
N ILE A 120 -23.38 13.09 15.29
CA ILE A 120 -24.17 12.72 16.46
C ILE A 120 -23.71 13.58 17.65
N PRO A 121 -24.52 14.51 18.16
CA PRO A 121 -24.19 15.32 19.34
C PRO A 121 -24.34 14.47 20.61
N TYR A 122 -23.31 13.70 20.93
CA TYR A 122 -23.30 12.75 22.04
C TYR A 122 -22.04 12.90 22.88
N HIS A 123 -22.21 12.99 24.21
CA HIS A 123 -21.12 13.03 25.17
C HIS A 123 -20.54 11.62 25.38
N TRP A 124 -19.33 11.36 24.88
CA TRP A 124 -18.66 10.06 24.99
C TRP A 124 -17.54 10.07 26.04
N ASN A 125 -17.29 8.91 26.64
CA ASN A 125 -16.25 8.77 27.68
C ASN A 125 -14.98 8.15 27.07
N PRO A 126 -13.80 8.77 27.27
CA PRO A 126 -12.55 8.21 26.79
C PRO A 126 -12.30 6.78 27.28
N GLY A 127 -11.94 5.90 26.35
CA GLY A 127 -11.60 4.50 26.64
C GLY A 127 -12.78 3.57 26.92
N TRP A 128 -14.03 4.04 26.85
CA TRP A 128 -15.22 3.21 27.02
C TRP A 128 -15.84 2.91 25.65
N ASP A 129 -15.89 1.62 25.29
CA ASP A 129 -16.47 1.19 24.01
C ASP A 129 -17.87 1.77 23.82
N LEU A 130 -18.10 2.29 22.61
CA LEU A 130 -19.35 2.94 22.24
C LEU A 130 -19.99 2.22 21.07
N GLU A 131 -21.17 1.64 21.30
CA GLU A 131 -21.97 1.00 20.27
C GLU A 131 -22.91 2.03 19.61
N VAL A 132 -22.85 2.09 18.28
CA VAL A 132 -23.71 2.94 17.46
C VAL A 132 -24.38 2.08 16.40
N ALA A 133 -25.64 2.36 16.08
CA ALA A 133 -26.34 1.68 15.00
C ALA A 133 -27.09 2.68 14.11
N LEU A 134 -27.03 2.45 12.79
CA LEU A 134 -27.79 3.20 11.78
C LEU A 134 -29.00 2.37 11.38
N LEU A 135 -30.20 2.91 11.52
CA LEU A 135 -31.44 2.30 11.05
C LEU A 135 -31.83 2.91 9.71
N LEU A 136 -31.95 2.08 8.69
CA LEU A 136 -32.32 2.49 7.34
C LEU A 136 -33.85 2.50 7.16
N SER A 137 -34.31 3.17 6.10
CA SER A 137 -35.75 3.35 5.80
C SER A 137 -36.50 2.04 5.50
N ASP A 138 -35.79 0.98 5.10
CA ASP A 138 -36.33 -0.36 4.89
C ASP A 138 -36.31 -1.24 6.15
N GLY A 139 -35.81 -0.70 7.26
CA GLY A 139 -35.71 -1.39 8.55
C GLY A 139 -34.41 -2.16 8.77
N ALA A 140 -33.49 -2.20 7.79
CA ALA A 140 -32.17 -2.78 8.01
C ALA A 140 -31.37 -1.95 9.03
N THR A 141 -30.58 -2.63 9.86
CA THR A 141 -29.78 -1.99 10.92
C THR A 141 -28.30 -2.29 10.69
N VAL A 142 -27.48 -1.25 10.63
CA VAL A 142 -26.03 -1.34 10.49
C VAL A 142 -25.39 -1.01 11.83
N HIS A 143 -24.77 -2.00 12.46
CA HIS A 143 -24.09 -1.85 13.74
C HIS A 143 -22.63 -1.46 13.54
N HIS A 144 -22.13 -0.58 14.40
CA HIS A 144 -20.75 -0.14 14.42
C HIS A 144 -20.27 0.05 15.87
N THR A 145 -19.10 -0.49 16.20
CA THR A 145 -18.52 -0.35 17.54
C THR A 145 -17.29 0.54 17.46
N ILE A 146 -17.27 1.58 18.28
CA ILE A 146 -16.11 2.46 18.46
C ILE A 146 -15.38 1.96 19.71
N ILE A 147 -14.29 1.24 19.50
CA ILE A 147 -13.49 0.66 20.58
C ILE A 147 -12.63 1.75 21.22
N ALA A 148 -12.68 1.87 22.55
CA ALA A 148 -11.88 2.79 23.35
C ALA A 148 -11.74 4.20 22.72
N PRO A 149 -12.86 4.93 22.51
CA PRO A 149 -12.87 6.22 21.83
C PRO A 149 -11.92 7.21 22.53
N SER A 150 -11.25 8.03 21.73
CA SER A 150 -10.45 9.14 22.21
C SER A 150 -10.47 10.27 21.19
N GLN A 151 -10.20 11.49 21.65
CA GLN A 151 -10.42 12.67 20.83
C GLN A 151 -9.48 12.63 19.61
N SER A 152 -10.06 12.75 18.42
CA SER A 152 -9.30 12.80 17.19
C SER A 152 -8.42 14.05 17.21
N PRO A 153 -7.09 13.93 17.05
CA PRO A 153 -6.22 15.08 17.09
C PRO A 153 -6.54 16.01 15.92
N GLY A 154 -6.80 17.29 16.22
CA GLY A 154 -7.03 18.30 15.20
C GLY A 154 -5.75 18.68 14.44
N LEU A 155 -5.92 19.29 13.27
CA LEU A 155 -4.84 19.83 12.45
C LEU A 155 -4.19 21.05 13.11
N THR A 156 -3.07 20.84 13.81
CA THR A 156 -2.25 21.92 14.37
C THR A 156 -0.85 21.91 13.80
N THR A 157 -0.21 23.08 13.70
CA THR A 157 1.20 23.18 13.26
C THR A 157 2.12 22.38 14.19
N ASP A 158 1.87 22.39 15.50
CA ASP A 158 2.64 21.64 16.48
C ASP A 158 2.52 20.13 16.27
N LEU A 159 1.33 19.63 15.92
CA LEU A 159 1.13 18.23 15.55
C LEU A 159 1.93 17.90 14.29
N LEU A 160 1.82 18.69 13.22
CA LEU A 160 2.56 18.44 11.97
C LEU A 160 4.07 18.39 12.19
N VAL A 161 4.61 19.29 13.01
CA VAL A 161 6.03 19.29 13.38
C VAL A 161 6.40 18.05 14.19
N THR A 162 5.59 17.71 15.20
CA THR A 162 5.79 16.50 16.01
C THR A 162 5.81 15.24 15.13
N MET A 163 4.89 15.15 14.18
CA MET A 163 4.81 14.04 13.23
C MET A 163 5.99 13.98 12.27
N ALA A 164 6.50 15.13 11.82
CA ALA A 164 7.72 15.18 11.03
C ALA A 164 8.96 14.74 11.83
N VAL A 165 9.04 15.12 13.11
CA VAL A 165 10.10 14.67 14.02
C VAL A 165 10.03 13.16 14.22
N ILE A 166 8.84 12.60 14.47
CA ILE A 166 8.64 11.15 14.56
C ILE A 166 9.09 10.47 13.27
N GLY A 167 8.63 10.94 12.11
CA GLY A 167 9.04 10.38 10.82
C GLY A 167 10.55 10.49 10.55
N LEU A 168 11.22 11.53 11.05
CA LEU A 168 12.67 11.65 10.99
C LEU A 168 13.37 10.57 11.82
N PHE A 169 12.89 10.32 13.05
CA PHE A 169 13.44 9.31 13.96
C PHE A 169 13.13 7.87 13.53
N VAL A 170 12.05 7.65 12.79
CA VAL A 170 11.66 6.33 12.27
C VAL A 170 12.30 6.02 10.92
N GLY A 171 12.33 6.98 9.99
CA GLY A 171 12.79 6.76 8.62
C GLY A 171 14.20 7.24 8.36
N VAL A 172 14.40 8.55 8.30
CA VAL A 172 15.65 9.17 7.80
C VAL A 172 16.85 8.80 8.66
N ILE A 173 16.76 8.96 9.99
CA ILE A 173 17.88 8.70 10.90
C ILE A 173 18.26 7.23 10.89
N PRO A 174 17.34 6.26 11.07
CA PRO A 174 17.68 4.84 11.07
C PRO A 174 18.29 4.36 9.76
N VAL A 175 17.70 4.72 8.61
CA VAL A 175 18.26 4.37 7.31
C VAL A 175 19.68 4.92 7.19
N ALA A 176 19.89 6.20 7.54
CA ALA A 176 21.22 6.81 7.50
C ALA A 176 22.22 6.09 8.44
N LEU A 177 21.80 5.69 9.66
CA LEU A 177 22.62 4.90 10.58
C LEU A 177 22.99 3.54 9.97
N GLY A 178 22.05 2.87 9.31
CA GLY A 178 22.32 1.65 8.57
C GLY A 178 23.32 1.86 7.44
N MET A 179 23.22 2.97 6.72
CA MET A 179 24.14 3.32 5.63
C MET A 179 25.58 3.58 6.13
N LEU A 180 25.78 3.89 7.42
CA LEU A 180 27.12 4.02 8.01
C LEU A 180 27.91 2.70 8.00
N TRP A 181 27.28 1.56 7.74
CA TRP A 181 27.96 0.30 7.48
C TRP A 181 28.72 0.27 6.15
N PHE A 182 28.56 1.28 5.29
CA PHE A 182 29.19 1.33 3.97
C PHE A 182 30.72 1.03 3.99
N PRO A 183 31.57 1.66 4.82
CA PRO A 183 33.00 1.38 4.82
C PRO A 183 33.33 -0.08 5.18
N PHE A 184 32.52 -0.67 6.07
CA PHE A 184 32.65 -2.06 6.46
C PHE A 184 32.27 -2.99 5.31
N LEU A 185 31.18 -2.72 4.59
CA LEU A 185 30.76 -3.49 3.41
C LEU A 185 31.84 -3.49 2.31
N GLN A 186 32.59 -2.39 2.15
CA GLN A 186 33.70 -2.32 1.19
C GLN A 186 34.86 -3.26 1.55
N SER A 187 35.06 -3.56 2.84
CA SER A 187 36.14 -4.43 3.30
C SER A 187 35.83 -5.93 3.20
N MET A 188 34.55 -6.29 2.99
CA MET A 188 34.11 -7.68 2.98
C MET A 188 34.46 -8.40 1.68
N SER A 189 34.70 -9.71 1.76
CA SER A 189 34.67 -10.58 0.58
C SER A 189 33.27 -10.64 -0.03
N ASP A 190 33.16 -10.88 -1.33
CA ASP A 190 31.87 -10.97 -2.03
C ASP A 190 30.93 -12.02 -1.43
N ARG A 191 31.47 -13.12 -0.89
CA ARG A 191 30.66 -14.14 -0.17
C ARG A 191 29.85 -13.53 0.98
N TRP A 192 30.47 -12.64 1.75
CA TRP A 192 29.88 -12.05 2.96
C TRP A 192 28.99 -10.87 2.59
N LEU A 193 29.35 -10.11 1.56
CA LEU A 193 28.46 -9.09 0.99
C LEU A 193 27.16 -9.74 0.51
N HIS A 194 27.23 -10.84 -0.25
CA HIS A 194 26.04 -11.58 -0.68
C HIS A 194 25.23 -12.16 0.49
N ALA A 195 25.90 -12.64 1.54
CA ALA A 195 25.24 -13.15 2.73
C ALA A 195 24.45 -12.06 3.46
N ILE A 196 24.99 -10.83 3.56
CA ILE A 196 24.29 -9.68 4.16
C ILE A 196 23.13 -9.24 3.27
N LEU A 197 23.32 -9.19 1.95
CA LEU A 197 22.22 -8.87 1.03
C LEU A 197 21.09 -9.90 1.12
N ALA A 198 21.42 -11.19 1.25
CA ALA A 198 20.44 -12.24 1.46
C ALA A 198 19.74 -12.12 2.83
N PHE A 199 20.46 -11.74 3.88
CA PHE A 199 19.88 -11.42 5.19
C PHE A 199 18.88 -10.27 5.11
N SER A 200 19.27 -9.14 4.51
CA SER A 200 18.37 -8.00 4.30
C SER A 200 17.15 -8.37 3.44
N ALA A 201 17.35 -9.17 2.38
CA ALA A 201 16.24 -9.68 1.58
C ALA A 201 15.30 -10.59 2.39
N GLY A 202 15.81 -11.32 3.39
CA GLY A 202 15.02 -12.11 4.34
C GLY A 202 14.16 -11.23 5.24
N ILE A 203 14.72 -10.15 5.80
CA ILE A 203 13.95 -9.17 6.58
C ILE A 203 12.83 -8.56 5.72
N LEU A 204 13.19 -8.06 4.54
CA LEU A 204 12.25 -7.47 3.59
C LEU A 204 11.15 -8.46 3.17
N ALA A 205 11.48 -9.73 2.99
CA ALA A 205 10.50 -10.76 2.64
C ALA A 205 9.47 -10.98 3.76
N PHE A 206 9.89 -10.95 5.03
CA PHE A 206 8.97 -11.01 6.16
C PHE A 206 8.05 -9.79 6.16
N LEU A 207 8.62 -8.58 6.04
CA LEU A 207 7.85 -7.33 6.03
C LEU A 207 6.83 -7.29 4.88
N ALA A 208 7.20 -7.80 3.70
CA ALA A 208 6.27 -7.89 2.57
C ALA A 208 5.10 -8.86 2.83
N ILE A 209 5.32 -9.94 3.59
CA ILE A 209 4.26 -10.88 3.98
C ILE A 209 3.35 -10.22 5.02
N ASP A 210 3.93 -9.65 6.05
CA ASP A 210 3.22 -9.02 7.16
C ASP A 210 2.36 -7.83 6.69
N ALA A 211 2.98 -6.86 6.01
CA ALA A 211 2.26 -5.73 5.41
C ALA A 211 1.27 -6.18 4.32
N GLY A 212 1.50 -7.35 3.70
CA GLY A 212 0.55 -7.97 2.78
C GLY A 212 -0.73 -8.40 3.49
N PHE A 213 -0.62 -9.06 4.64
CA PHE A 213 -1.78 -9.43 5.46
C PHE A 213 -2.53 -8.20 5.95
N GLU A 214 -1.82 -7.21 6.50
CA GLU A 214 -2.42 -5.94 6.94
C GLU A 214 -3.14 -5.22 5.79
N ALA A 215 -2.56 -5.20 4.59
CA ALA A 215 -3.19 -4.59 3.42
C ALA A 215 -4.51 -5.27 3.06
N PHE A 216 -4.58 -6.61 3.10
CA PHE A 216 -5.81 -7.35 2.85
C PHE A 216 -6.84 -7.17 3.96
N GLU A 217 -6.42 -7.12 5.23
CA GLU A 217 -7.32 -6.86 6.35
C GLU A 217 -7.95 -5.46 6.27
N LEU A 218 -7.17 -4.42 5.94
CA LEU A 218 -7.73 -3.10 5.63
C LEU A 218 -8.57 -3.13 4.36
N GLY A 219 -8.22 -3.99 3.39
CA GLY A 219 -8.98 -4.26 2.18
C GLY A 219 -10.42 -4.73 2.48
N GLU A 220 -10.64 -5.46 3.55
CA GLU A 220 -11.99 -5.90 3.98
C GLU A 220 -12.84 -4.74 4.51
N GLN A 221 -12.20 -3.66 4.98
CA GLN A 221 -12.86 -2.44 5.46
C GLN A 221 -13.09 -1.41 4.35
N VAL A 222 -12.59 -1.65 3.13
CA VAL A 222 -12.83 -0.79 1.98
C VAL A 222 -14.30 -0.90 1.56
N PRO A 223 -14.98 0.22 1.22
CA PRO A 223 -16.35 0.17 0.71
C PRO A 223 -16.47 -0.85 -0.44
N GLY A 224 -17.45 -1.75 -0.36
CA GLY A 224 -17.60 -2.91 -1.25
C GLY A 224 -17.59 -2.53 -2.74
N ALA A 225 -18.05 -1.32 -3.07
CA ALA A 225 -18.04 -0.75 -4.41
C ALA A 225 -16.64 -0.66 -5.07
N PHE A 226 -15.55 -0.67 -4.29
CA PHE A 226 -14.18 -0.59 -4.77
C PHE A 226 -13.45 -1.93 -4.81
N GLU A 227 -14.10 -3.03 -4.41
CA GLU A 227 -13.49 -4.37 -4.33
C GLU A 227 -12.11 -4.36 -3.63
N GLY A 228 -12.10 -4.06 -2.33
CA GLY A 228 -10.86 -3.85 -1.55
C GLY A 228 -9.75 -4.89 -1.76
N PRO A 229 -10.02 -6.21 -1.74
CA PRO A 229 -9.00 -7.23 -2.05
C PRO A 229 -8.41 -7.11 -3.47
N ALA A 230 -9.23 -6.73 -4.46
CA ALA A 230 -8.76 -6.48 -5.82
C ALA A 230 -7.93 -5.20 -5.90
N LEU A 231 -8.31 -4.15 -5.15
CA LEU A 231 -7.52 -2.91 -5.01
C LEU A 231 -6.13 -3.21 -4.42
N VAL A 232 -6.04 -4.05 -3.39
CA VAL A 232 -4.77 -4.48 -2.78
C VAL A 232 -3.93 -5.26 -3.79
N ALA A 233 -4.51 -6.25 -4.47
CA ALA A 233 -3.80 -7.02 -5.49
C ALA A 233 -3.28 -6.13 -6.63
N LEU A 234 -4.10 -5.17 -7.08
CA LEU A 234 -3.72 -4.18 -8.09
C LEU A 234 -2.60 -3.26 -7.61
N GLY A 235 -2.63 -2.81 -6.35
CA GLY A 235 -1.57 -2.00 -5.75
C GLY A 235 -0.24 -2.74 -5.70
N ILE A 236 -0.22 -3.99 -5.22
CA ILE A 236 0.98 -4.83 -5.14
C ILE A 236 1.57 -5.07 -6.54
N ILE A 237 0.76 -5.58 -7.46
CA ILE A 237 1.22 -5.93 -8.81
C ILE A 237 1.59 -4.65 -9.57
N GLY A 238 0.79 -3.60 -9.45
CA GLY A 238 1.02 -2.32 -10.10
C GLY A 238 2.33 -1.67 -9.69
N ALA A 239 2.61 -1.60 -8.38
CA ALA A 239 3.87 -1.06 -7.87
C ALA A 239 5.07 -1.91 -8.28
N LEU A 240 4.97 -3.24 -8.17
CA LEU A 240 6.02 -4.16 -8.61
C LEU A 240 6.34 -3.94 -10.09
N LEU A 241 5.32 -3.93 -10.96
CA LEU A 241 5.48 -3.74 -12.40
C LEU A 241 6.00 -2.34 -12.74
N ALA A 242 5.56 -1.30 -12.05
CA ALA A 242 6.03 0.06 -12.28
C ALA A 242 7.54 0.19 -12.01
N VAL A 243 8.00 -0.28 -10.84
CA VAL A 243 9.44 -0.24 -10.50
C VAL A 243 10.23 -1.19 -11.41
N GLN A 244 9.68 -2.37 -11.73
CA GLN A 244 10.31 -3.31 -12.66
C GLN A 244 10.43 -2.74 -14.09
N ALA A 245 9.48 -1.94 -14.55
CA ALA A 245 9.55 -1.27 -15.85
C ALA A 245 10.70 -0.25 -15.89
N VAL A 246 10.90 0.50 -14.80
CA VAL A 246 12.06 1.40 -14.67
C VAL A 246 13.38 0.62 -14.68
N SER A 247 13.44 -0.52 -13.99
CA SER A 247 14.63 -1.40 -14.00
C SER A 247 14.89 -1.98 -15.39
N ALA A 248 13.87 -2.46 -16.10
CA ALA A 248 13.99 -2.99 -17.46
C ALA A 248 14.44 -1.93 -18.46
N TRP A 249 13.87 -0.72 -18.38
CA TRP A 249 14.30 0.42 -19.19
C TRP A 249 15.78 0.77 -18.96
N ARG A 250 16.24 0.78 -17.71
CA ARG A 250 17.67 0.94 -17.37
C ARG A 250 18.52 -0.15 -18.03
N GLN A 251 18.11 -1.41 -17.93
CA GLN A 251 18.86 -2.54 -18.48
C GLN A 251 19.05 -2.39 -20.00
N GLY A 252 18.00 -2.01 -20.74
CA GLY A 252 18.13 -1.72 -22.17
C GLY A 252 19.10 -0.58 -22.50
N ARG A 253 19.16 0.48 -21.66
CA ARG A 253 20.16 1.55 -21.82
C ARG A 253 21.59 1.08 -21.53
N ALA A 254 21.75 0.24 -20.51
CA ALA A 254 23.04 -0.34 -20.15
C ALA A 254 23.58 -1.23 -21.28
N GLU A 255 22.71 -2.03 -21.90
CA GLU A 255 23.03 -2.85 -23.09
C GLU A 255 23.37 -2.00 -24.31
N ALA A 256 22.73 -0.84 -24.47
CA ALA A 256 23.05 0.15 -25.50
C ALA A 256 24.35 0.94 -25.23
N GLY A 257 25.06 0.65 -24.14
CA GLY A 257 26.37 1.24 -23.82
C GLY A 257 26.32 2.53 -22.99
N ASP A 258 25.19 2.88 -22.37
CA ASP A 258 25.12 4.02 -21.44
C ASP A 258 25.83 3.71 -20.12
N ALA A 259 27.00 4.30 -19.92
CA ALA A 259 27.82 4.12 -18.72
C ALA A 259 27.09 4.53 -17.41
N ARG A 260 26.14 5.48 -17.47
CA ARG A 260 25.36 5.86 -16.27
C ARG A 260 24.39 4.77 -15.86
N ALA A 261 23.78 4.09 -16.82
CA ALA A 261 22.84 2.99 -16.57
C ALA A 261 23.53 1.72 -16.05
N GLN A 262 24.85 1.60 -16.28
CA GLN A 262 25.69 0.54 -15.72
C GLN A 262 26.19 0.83 -14.30
N SER A 263 26.03 2.07 -13.81
CA SER A 263 26.55 2.48 -12.50
C SER A 263 25.77 1.84 -11.36
N GLY A 264 26.49 1.33 -10.36
CA GLY A 264 25.91 0.88 -9.09
C GLY A 264 25.12 1.98 -8.37
N LEU A 265 25.44 3.25 -8.62
CA LEU A 265 24.71 4.39 -8.05
C LEU A 265 23.27 4.43 -8.53
N TRP A 266 23.00 4.07 -9.79
CA TRP A 266 21.63 3.99 -10.29
C TRP A 266 20.83 2.92 -9.55
N VAL A 267 21.44 1.76 -9.34
CA VAL A 267 20.82 0.65 -8.59
C VAL A 267 20.55 1.08 -7.14
N ALA A 268 21.49 1.79 -6.50
CA ALA A 268 21.29 2.35 -5.17
C ALA A 268 20.08 3.31 -5.11
N TYR A 269 19.89 4.18 -6.12
CA TYR A 269 18.72 5.06 -6.18
C TYR A 269 17.40 4.30 -6.40
N LEU A 270 17.41 3.23 -7.20
CA LEU A 270 16.23 2.38 -7.37
C LEU A 270 15.87 1.66 -6.07
N VAL A 271 16.87 1.10 -5.37
CA VAL A 271 16.68 0.46 -4.06
C VAL A 271 16.17 1.48 -3.04
N ALA A 272 16.76 2.67 -2.98
CA ALA A 272 16.31 3.76 -2.10
C ALA A 272 14.87 4.18 -2.41
N LEU A 273 14.48 4.24 -3.68
CA LEU A 273 13.10 4.56 -4.07
C LEU A 273 12.13 3.45 -3.62
N GLY A 274 12.47 2.19 -3.84
CA GLY A 274 11.64 1.06 -3.43
C GLY A 274 11.45 0.99 -1.91
N ILE A 275 12.54 1.17 -1.16
CA ILE A 275 12.50 1.29 0.30
C ILE A 275 11.69 2.53 0.72
N GLY A 276 11.87 3.67 0.04
CA GLY A 276 11.08 4.88 0.30
C GLY A 276 9.58 4.67 0.14
N LEU A 277 9.15 3.93 -0.89
CA LEU A 277 7.73 3.61 -1.07
C LEU A 277 7.18 2.68 0.02
N HIS A 278 8.00 1.77 0.55
CA HIS A 278 7.62 0.98 1.72
C HIS A 278 7.50 1.84 2.98
N ASN A 279 8.50 2.69 3.22
CA ASN A 279 8.56 3.61 4.34
C ASN A 279 7.41 4.63 4.36
N LEU A 280 6.87 4.98 3.18
CA LEU A 280 5.63 5.73 3.09
C LEU A 280 4.45 4.99 3.76
N ALA A 281 4.34 3.68 3.55
CA ALA A 281 3.29 2.86 4.14
C ALA A 281 3.45 2.69 5.65
N GLU A 282 4.69 2.57 6.14
CA GLU A 282 4.99 2.60 7.59
C GLU A 282 4.53 3.89 8.25
N GLY A 283 4.87 5.02 7.61
CA GLY A 283 4.41 6.31 8.08
C GLY A 283 2.89 6.37 8.16
N LEU A 284 2.20 5.82 7.15
CA LEU A 284 0.75 5.78 7.13
C LEU A 284 0.17 4.99 8.31
N ALA A 285 0.74 3.84 8.65
CA ALA A 285 0.34 3.01 9.79
C ALA A 285 0.56 3.72 11.15
N ILE A 286 1.70 4.43 11.30
CA ILE A 286 1.96 5.26 12.49
C ILE A 286 0.95 6.40 12.57
N GLY A 287 0.77 7.13 11.46
CA GLY A 287 -0.14 8.27 11.38
C GLY A 287 -1.58 7.89 11.68
N SER A 288 -2.07 6.78 11.11
CA SER A 288 -3.43 6.28 11.33
C SER A 288 -3.64 5.80 12.76
N SER A 289 -2.64 5.15 13.37
CA SER A 289 -2.69 4.77 14.78
C SER A 289 -2.89 6.00 15.68
N PHE A 290 -2.20 7.11 15.39
CA PHE A 290 -2.41 8.35 16.13
C PHE A 290 -3.74 9.03 15.80
N ALA A 291 -4.21 9.00 14.55
CA ALA A 291 -5.52 9.54 14.16
C ALA A 291 -6.69 8.84 14.87
N LEU A 292 -6.56 7.51 15.01
CA LEU A 292 -7.50 6.64 15.70
C LEU A 292 -7.30 6.64 17.22
N GLY A 293 -6.36 7.44 17.74
CA GLY A 293 -6.09 7.58 19.17
C GLY A 293 -5.43 6.35 19.82
N ARG A 294 -4.96 5.40 19.01
CA ARG A 294 -4.21 4.21 19.43
C ARG A 294 -2.74 4.57 19.67
N VAL A 295 -2.49 5.48 20.61
CA VAL A 295 -1.15 6.04 20.86
C VAL A 295 -0.13 4.97 21.23
N SER A 296 -0.52 4.00 22.07
CA SER A 296 0.33 2.87 22.45
C SER A 296 0.77 2.09 21.20
N LEU A 297 -0.18 1.69 20.34
CA LEU A 297 0.10 1.00 19.08
C LEU A 297 1.06 1.84 18.20
N GLY A 298 0.77 3.13 18.04
CA GLY A 298 1.65 4.03 17.30
C GLY A 298 3.08 4.08 17.86
N ALA A 299 3.25 4.11 19.18
CA ALA A 299 4.57 4.08 19.82
C ALA A 299 5.30 2.74 19.62
N PHE A 300 4.58 1.62 19.67
CA PHE A 300 5.13 0.29 19.37
C PHE A 300 5.61 0.20 17.92
N LEU A 301 4.79 0.66 16.95
CA LEU A 301 5.14 0.72 15.53
C LEU A 301 6.39 1.59 15.29
N VAL A 302 6.47 2.76 15.94
CA VAL A 302 7.64 3.65 15.86
C VAL A 302 8.93 2.92 16.24
N ILE A 303 8.93 2.14 17.32
CA ILE A 303 10.12 1.41 17.77
C ILE A 303 10.45 0.26 16.82
N GLY A 304 9.46 -0.55 16.43
CA GLY A 304 9.64 -1.67 15.50
C GLY A 304 10.23 -1.21 14.17
N PHE A 305 9.60 -0.21 13.55
CA PHE A 305 10.03 0.33 12.27
C PHE A 305 11.39 1.02 12.33
N MET A 306 11.67 1.74 13.42
CA MET A 306 13.00 2.31 13.65
C MET A 306 14.09 1.23 13.64
N LEU A 307 13.85 0.08 14.28
CA LEU A 307 14.84 -1.01 14.35
C LEU A 307 15.08 -1.65 12.97
N HIS A 308 14.03 -1.96 12.20
CA HIS A 308 14.23 -2.57 10.90
C HIS A 308 14.79 -1.57 9.87
N ASN A 309 14.48 -0.27 9.97
CA ASN A 309 14.99 0.75 9.03
C ASN A 309 16.51 0.91 9.14
N VAL A 310 17.11 0.61 10.30
CA VAL A 310 18.57 0.48 10.42
C VAL A 310 19.10 -0.67 9.56
N THR A 311 18.37 -1.78 9.46
CA THR A 311 18.81 -2.97 8.70
C THR A 311 18.66 -2.83 7.18
N GLU A 312 17.89 -1.84 6.72
CA GLU A 312 17.70 -1.53 5.31
C GLU A 312 18.83 -0.65 4.73
N GLY A 313 19.44 0.20 5.55
CA GLY A 313 20.54 1.09 5.13
C GLY A 313 21.68 0.37 4.41
N PRO A 314 22.17 -0.81 4.87
CA PRO A 314 23.14 -1.62 4.13
C PRO A 314 22.68 -2.02 2.72
N ALA A 315 21.40 -2.35 2.52
CA ALA A 315 20.85 -2.70 1.21
C ALA A 315 20.87 -1.50 0.24
N VAL A 316 20.62 -0.28 0.75
CA VAL A 316 20.68 0.97 -0.04
C VAL A 316 22.09 1.23 -0.58
N VAL A 317 23.13 1.01 0.23
CA VAL A 317 24.52 1.35 -0.14
C VAL A 317 25.32 0.18 -0.72
N ALA A 318 24.84 -1.05 -0.59
CA ALA A 318 25.49 -2.23 -1.15
C ALA A 318 25.76 -2.14 -2.68
N PRO A 319 24.88 -1.56 -3.52
CA PRO A 319 25.14 -1.45 -4.95
C PRO A 319 26.36 -0.58 -5.31
N VAL A 320 26.75 0.33 -4.41
CA VAL A 320 27.94 1.20 -4.58
C VAL A 320 29.13 0.74 -3.72
N ALA A 321 29.02 -0.40 -3.03
CA ALA A 321 30.10 -0.93 -2.19
C ALA A 321 31.30 -1.45 -2.99
N ARG A 322 31.12 -1.72 -4.29
CA ARG A 322 32.17 -2.12 -5.22
C ARG A 322 32.28 -1.05 -6.32
N GLY A 323 33.50 -0.55 -6.55
CA GLY A 323 33.77 0.48 -7.55
C GLY A 323 34.13 1.84 -6.94
N GLU A 324 33.91 2.90 -7.72
CA GLU A 324 34.25 4.27 -7.32
C GLU A 324 33.30 4.77 -6.22
N ARG A 325 33.88 5.40 -5.19
CA ARG A 325 33.09 5.98 -4.08
C ARG A 325 32.31 7.19 -4.59
N PRO A 326 30.97 7.18 -4.51
CA PRO A 326 30.17 8.36 -4.82
C PRO A 326 30.49 9.52 -3.86
N ASN A 327 30.21 10.74 -4.29
CA ASN A 327 30.23 11.90 -3.40
C ASN A 327 29.26 11.68 -2.22
N VAL A 328 29.64 12.15 -1.02
CA VAL A 328 28.82 12.11 0.21
C VAL A 328 27.40 12.66 -0.01
N LEU A 329 27.23 13.64 -0.90
CA LEU A 329 25.91 14.17 -1.26
C LEU A 329 24.95 13.10 -1.82
N HIS A 330 25.47 12.08 -2.51
CA HIS A 330 24.64 10.95 -2.95
C HIS A 330 24.16 10.12 -1.77
N PHE A 331 24.98 9.90 -0.74
CA PHE A 331 24.55 9.19 0.46
C PHE A 331 23.47 9.98 1.21
N VAL A 332 23.61 11.30 1.31
CA VAL A 332 22.54 12.15 1.86
C VAL A 332 21.26 11.99 1.02
N GLY A 333 21.34 12.11 -0.30
CA GLY A 333 20.18 11.95 -1.18
C GLY A 333 19.53 10.58 -1.08
N LEU A 334 20.31 9.50 -1.03
CA LEU A 334 19.83 8.13 -0.87
C LEU A 334 19.09 7.93 0.46
N GLY A 335 19.67 8.39 1.58
CA GLY A 335 19.03 8.32 2.90
C GLY A 335 17.74 9.12 2.97
N PHE A 336 17.69 10.29 2.32
CA PHE A 336 16.46 11.09 2.23
C PHE A 336 15.39 10.40 1.36
N ILE A 337 15.74 9.86 0.19
CA ILE A 337 14.77 9.18 -0.67
C ILE A 337 14.21 7.93 0.01
N ALA A 338 15.05 7.17 0.71
CA ALA A 338 14.64 5.98 1.43
C ALA A 338 13.86 6.29 2.71
N GLY A 339 14.27 7.29 3.50
CA GLY A 339 13.68 7.51 4.84
C GLY A 339 12.65 8.63 4.95
N ALA A 340 12.74 9.70 4.14
CA ALA A 340 11.83 10.84 4.26
C ALA A 340 10.37 10.54 3.92
N PRO A 341 10.04 9.57 3.03
CA PRO A 341 8.65 9.21 2.79
C PRO A 341 7.86 8.78 4.03
N VAL A 342 8.50 8.30 5.10
CA VAL A 342 7.83 8.05 6.40
C VAL A 342 7.10 9.32 6.87
N ILE A 343 7.73 10.49 6.76
CA ILE A 343 7.13 11.77 7.20
C ILE A 343 5.85 12.05 6.42
N LEU A 344 5.87 11.85 5.10
CA LEU A 344 4.69 12.01 4.26
C LEU A 344 3.62 10.99 4.64
N GLY A 345 4.02 9.77 4.95
CA GLY A 345 3.12 8.71 5.42
C GLY A 345 2.44 9.09 6.72
N VAL A 346 3.20 9.55 7.72
CA VAL A 346 2.66 9.95 9.03
C VAL A 346 1.65 11.09 8.87
N TRP A 347 1.94 12.08 8.02
CA TRP A 347 0.96 13.12 7.70
C TRP A 347 -0.27 12.59 6.96
N LEU A 348 -0.10 11.78 5.93
CA LEU A 348 -1.26 11.23 5.21
C LEU A 348 -2.13 10.34 6.11
N GLY A 349 -1.50 9.53 6.96
CA GLY A 349 -2.17 8.62 7.88
C GLY A 349 -2.84 9.35 9.03
N SER A 350 -2.35 10.52 9.42
CA SER A 350 -2.97 11.31 10.48
C SER A 350 -4.13 12.16 10.02
N LEU A 351 -4.07 12.65 8.77
CA LEU A 351 -4.96 13.71 8.29
C LEU A 351 -6.04 13.23 7.34
N ALA A 352 -5.79 12.13 6.65
CA ALA A 352 -6.63 11.69 5.54
C ALA A 352 -6.79 10.16 5.52
N PHE A 353 -6.70 9.51 6.69
CA PHE A 353 -6.84 8.07 6.75
C PHE A 353 -8.24 7.63 6.36
N SER A 354 -8.29 6.72 5.40
CA SER A 354 -9.42 5.86 5.11
C SER A 354 -8.88 4.44 4.88
N PRO A 355 -9.67 3.39 5.14
CA PRO A 355 -9.27 2.02 4.83
C PRO A 355 -8.79 1.85 3.39
N THR A 356 -9.45 2.54 2.44
CA THR A 356 -9.07 2.55 1.02
C THR A 356 -7.65 3.07 0.78
N LEU A 357 -7.31 4.20 1.40
CA LEU A 357 -5.97 4.79 1.27
C LEU A 357 -4.91 3.95 2.00
N GLY A 358 -5.28 3.44 3.18
CA GLY A 358 -4.49 2.50 3.98
C GLY A 358 -4.08 1.27 3.18
N ALA A 359 -5.07 0.51 2.73
CA ALA A 359 -4.90 -0.71 1.95
C ALA A 359 -4.09 -0.47 0.67
N PHE A 360 -4.38 0.61 -0.07
CA PHE A 360 -3.68 0.92 -1.32
C PHE A 360 -2.20 1.24 -1.11
N PHE A 361 -1.84 2.08 -0.13
CA PHE A 361 -0.44 2.43 0.09
C PHE A 361 0.37 1.30 0.72
N LEU A 362 -0.21 0.50 1.61
CA LEU A 362 0.43 -0.73 2.08
C LEU A 362 0.68 -1.70 0.92
N ALA A 363 -0.30 -1.89 0.04
CA ALA A 363 -0.15 -2.69 -1.17
C ALA A 363 0.99 -2.18 -2.07
N VAL A 364 1.08 -0.85 -2.27
CA VAL A 364 2.19 -0.23 -3.02
C VAL A 364 3.53 -0.50 -2.35
N GLY A 365 3.61 -0.38 -1.02
CA GLY A 365 4.81 -0.69 -0.23
C GLY A 365 5.25 -2.14 -0.41
N VAL A 366 4.33 -3.10 -0.30
CA VAL A 366 4.60 -4.53 -0.52
C VAL A 366 5.13 -4.78 -1.93
N GLY A 367 4.48 -4.21 -2.96
CA GLY A 367 4.94 -4.33 -4.35
C GLY A 367 6.34 -3.75 -4.58
N ALA A 368 6.66 -2.63 -3.93
CA ALA A 368 7.97 -2.01 -3.97
C ALA A 368 9.04 -2.88 -3.30
N ILE A 369 8.77 -3.45 -2.12
CA ILE A 369 9.69 -4.37 -1.43
C ILE A 369 9.98 -5.61 -2.29
N LEU A 370 8.94 -6.23 -2.85
CA LEU A 370 9.11 -7.41 -3.71
C LEU A 370 10.05 -7.10 -4.89
N GLN A 371 9.96 -5.88 -5.44
CA GLN A 371 10.88 -5.45 -6.48
C GLN A 371 12.31 -5.23 -5.95
N VAL A 372 12.48 -4.64 -4.77
CA VAL A 372 13.81 -4.49 -4.15
C VAL A 372 14.46 -5.85 -3.91
N ILE A 373 13.72 -6.82 -3.38
CA ILE A 373 14.19 -8.21 -3.19
C ILE A 373 14.66 -8.80 -4.54
N TRP A 374 13.93 -8.52 -5.62
CA TRP A 374 14.33 -8.94 -6.97
C TRP A 374 15.66 -8.31 -7.41
N GLU A 375 15.87 -7.00 -7.19
CA GLU A 375 17.16 -6.35 -7.52
C GLU A 375 18.30 -6.90 -6.65
N LEU A 376 18.08 -7.14 -5.36
CA LEU A 376 19.09 -7.73 -4.47
C LEU A 376 19.49 -9.14 -4.94
N ARG A 377 18.49 -9.95 -5.33
CA ARG A 377 18.73 -11.27 -5.95
C ARG A 377 19.57 -11.16 -7.21
N GLU A 378 19.26 -10.22 -8.08
CA GLU A 378 19.96 -10.01 -9.34
C GLU A 378 21.39 -9.49 -9.14
N MET A 379 21.63 -8.68 -8.11
CA MET A 379 22.99 -8.30 -7.73
C MET A 379 23.82 -9.51 -7.29
N VAL A 380 23.25 -10.40 -6.48
CA VAL A 380 23.92 -11.61 -6.00
C VAL A 380 24.13 -12.62 -7.14
N SER A 381 23.22 -12.69 -8.12
CA SER A 381 23.31 -13.62 -9.26
C SER A 381 24.45 -13.27 -10.21
N ARG A 382 24.74 -11.97 -10.40
CA ARG A 382 25.78 -11.49 -11.33
C ARG A 382 27.20 -11.90 -10.96
N ASN A 383 27.51 -11.92 -9.66
CA ASN A 383 28.86 -12.19 -9.13
C ASN A 383 28.92 -13.41 -8.21
N GLY A 384 27.87 -14.24 -8.19
CA GLY A 384 27.76 -15.35 -7.25
C GLY A 384 26.61 -16.31 -7.52
N ARG A 385 26.25 -17.09 -6.50
CA ARG A 385 25.12 -18.03 -6.54
C ARG A 385 24.14 -17.66 -5.45
N VAL A 386 22.93 -17.26 -5.84
CA VAL A 386 21.83 -16.93 -4.91
C VAL A 386 21.57 -18.10 -3.95
N GLY A 387 21.42 -19.32 -4.49
CA GLY A 387 21.15 -20.54 -3.71
C GLY A 387 22.37 -21.17 -3.03
N SER A 388 23.37 -20.39 -2.60
CA SER A 388 24.45 -20.93 -1.77
C SER A 388 23.94 -21.19 -0.34
N ALA A 389 24.49 -22.20 0.35
CA ALA A 389 24.06 -22.55 1.70
C ALA A 389 24.15 -21.35 2.67
N LEU A 390 25.21 -20.55 2.57
CA LEU A 390 25.37 -19.35 3.39
C LEU A 390 24.25 -18.33 3.13
N ASN A 391 23.95 -18.03 1.87
CA ASN A 391 22.89 -17.07 1.52
C ASN A 391 21.50 -17.55 1.94
N LEU A 392 21.21 -18.85 1.78
CA LEU A 392 19.92 -19.42 2.20
C LEU A 392 19.76 -19.35 3.73
N VAL A 393 20.83 -19.68 4.48
CA VAL A 393 20.83 -19.57 5.93
C VAL A 393 20.68 -18.12 6.38
N THR A 394 21.42 -17.18 5.78
CA THR A 394 21.31 -15.78 6.19
C THR A 394 19.98 -15.15 5.81
N PHE A 395 19.38 -15.53 4.67
CA PHE A 395 17.99 -15.17 4.33
C PHE A 395 17.00 -15.68 5.38
N LEU A 396 17.10 -16.95 5.77
CA LEU A 396 16.25 -17.52 6.82
C LEU A 396 16.47 -16.83 8.17
N VAL A 397 17.71 -16.51 8.53
CA VAL A 397 18.02 -15.75 9.74
C VAL A 397 17.40 -14.36 9.68
N GLY A 398 17.37 -13.70 8.51
CA GLY A 398 16.66 -12.44 8.31
C GLY A 398 15.16 -12.54 8.61
N LEU A 399 14.50 -13.57 8.06
CA LEU A 399 13.08 -13.86 8.36
C LEU A 399 12.85 -14.08 9.87
N VAL A 400 13.69 -14.89 10.51
CA VAL A 400 13.56 -15.21 11.94
C VAL A 400 13.82 -13.99 12.81
N VAL A 401 14.82 -13.17 12.48
CA VAL A 401 15.09 -11.93 13.21
C VAL A 401 13.89 -10.99 13.13
N MET A 402 13.28 -10.84 11.95
CA MET A 402 12.13 -9.98 11.80
C MET A 402 10.90 -10.54 12.54
N TYR A 403 10.62 -11.84 12.42
CA TYR A 403 9.57 -12.50 13.19
C TYR A 403 9.73 -12.33 14.71
N VAL A 404 10.96 -12.49 15.21
CA VAL A 404 11.26 -12.32 16.64
C VAL A 404 11.09 -10.85 17.05
N THR A 405 11.50 -9.92 16.19
CA THR A 405 11.32 -8.48 16.45
C THR A 405 9.84 -8.11 16.50
N ASP A 406 9.06 -8.59 15.54
CA ASP A 406 7.61 -8.41 15.49
C ASP A 406 6.92 -9.01 16.74
N LEU A 407 7.29 -10.24 17.12
CA LEU A 407 6.80 -10.88 18.35
C LEU A 407 7.17 -10.08 19.61
N PHE A 408 8.39 -9.53 19.71
CA PHE A 408 8.79 -8.68 20.83
C PHE A 408 8.05 -7.35 20.87
N VAL A 409 7.61 -6.82 19.73
CA VAL A 409 6.79 -5.61 19.64
C VAL A 409 5.33 -5.90 20.02
N ALA A 410 4.85 -7.11 19.76
CA ALA A 410 3.50 -7.55 20.10
C ALA A 410 3.30 -7.96 21.57
N LEU A 411 4.38 -8.25 22.31
CA LEU A 411 4.39 -8.62 23.74
C LEU A 411 4.57 -7.40 24.64
#